data_AF-A0A950FH30-F1
#
_entry.id   AF-A0A950FH30-F1
#
_cell.length_a   1.000
_cell.length_b   1.000
_cell.length_c   1.000
_cell.angle_alpha   90.00
_cell.angle_beta   90.00
_cell.angle_gamma   90.00
#
_symmetry.space_group_name_H-M   'P 1'
#
loop_
_entity.id
_entity.type
_entity.pdbx_description
1 polymer ?
#
loop_
_entity_poly.entity_id
_entity_poly.type
_entity_poly.pdbx_seq_one_letter_code
_entity_poly.pdbx_strand_id
1 'polypeptide(L)'
;MSRKRTSLSAVLGTVQDLLPTAATAERPPHRGGGRRPGLKQQTAYLPEPVYEQLRALAFEERRKMHDLLMEGLNLVFKQRGLRSIEDLTRKQP
;
A
#
# COMPACT_ATOMS: atom_id res chain seq x y z
N MET A 1 -33.21 -22.23 36.14
CA MET A 1 -32.23 -21.21 36.60
C MET A 1 -31.34 -20.86 35.41
N SER A 2 -31.49 -19.65 34.87
CA SER A 2 -30.99 -19.24 33.55
C SER A 2 -29.50 -18.89 33.56
N ARG A 3 -28.70 -19.47 32.65
CA ARG A 3 -27.27 -19.13 32.48
C ARG A 3 -27.16 -17.74 31.85
N LYS A 4 -26.72 -16.75 32.64
CA LYS A 4 -26.51 -15.38 32.18
C LYS A 4 -25.33 -15.32 31.21
N ARG A 5 -25.59 -14.99 29.94
CA ARG A 5 -24.57 -14.60 28.96
C ARG A 5 -23.94 -13.28 29.42
N THR A 6 -22.66 -13.30 29.73
CA THR A 6 -21.85 -12.09 29.95
C THR A 6 -21.62 -11.39 28.60
N SER A 7 -22.21 -10.20 28.43
CA SER A 7 -22.11 -9.40 27.20
C SER A 7 -20.81 -8.61 27.15
N LEU A 8 -20.23 -8.51 25.95
CA LEU A 8 -18.97 -7.82 25.61
C LEU A 8 -18.96 -6.32 25.99
N SER A 9 -20.14 -5.72 26.17
CA SER A 9 -20.32 -4.34 26.62
C SER A 9 -19.83 -4.07 28.05
N ALA A 10 -19.68 -5.10 28.89
CA ALA A 10 -19.25 -4.92 30.29
C ALA A 10 -17.73 -4.67 30.45
N VAL A 11 -16.91 -4.97 29.45
CA VAL A 11 -15.44 -4.88 29.55
C VAL A 11 -14.90 -3.56 28.97
N LEU A 12 -15.58 -2.97 27.98
CA LEU A 12 -15.10 -1.77 27.27
C LEU A 12 -15.34 -0.45 28.01
N GLY A 13 -16.09 -0.45 29.12
CA GLY A 13 -16.54 0.78 29.78
C GLY A 13 -15.51 1.50 30.66
N THR A 14 -14.36 0.91 30.99
CA THR A 14 -13.65 1.35 32.22
C THR A 14 -12.15 1.61 32.08
N VAL A 15 -11.55 1.55 30.89
CA VAL A 15 -10.07 1.63 30.76
C VAL A 15 -9.57 2.86 30.00
N GLN A 16 -10.47 3.74 29.52
CA GLN A 16 -10.08 4.85 28.63
C GLN A 16 -9.49 6.07 29.35
N ASP A 17 -9.61 6.17 30.68
CA ASP A 17 -9.35 7.44 31.39
C ASP A 17 -7.99 7.59 32.08
N LEU A 18 -7.11 6.58 32.09
CA LEU A 18 -5.93 6.63 32.98
C LEU A 18 -4.64 6.15 32.30
N LEU A 19 -4.18 6.93 31.32
CA LEU A 19 -2.79 7.24 30.89
C LEU A 19 -1.64 6.39 31.51
N PRO A 20 -0.54 6.07 30.76
CA PRO A 20 0.59 7.00 30.76
C PRO A 20 1.55 7.00 29.55
N THR A 21 2.29 8.12 29.48
CA THR A 21 3.69 8.37 29.08
C THR A 21 4.43 7.42 28.12
N ALA A 22 5.11 8.08 27.18
CA ALA A 22 6.05 7.54 26.22
C ALA A 22 7.13 6.63 26.85
N ALA A 23 7.20 5.40 26.36
CA ALA A 23 8.38 4.54 26.43
C ALA A 23 8.62 3.91 25.05
N THR A 24 9.75 4.32 24.48
CA THR A 24 10.54 3.82 23.36
C THR A 24 10.04 2.56 22.63
N ALA A 25 9.68 2.71 21.35
CA ALA A 25 9.74 1.61 20.40
C ALA A 25 10.89 1.89 19.42
N GLU A 26 12.08 1.37 19.73
CA GLU A 26 13.11 1.18 18.71
C GLU A 26 12.48 0.36 17.58
N ARG A 27 12.34 0.98 16.39
CA ARG A 27 11.83 0.26 15.23
C ARG A 27 12.83 -0.87 14.93
N PRO A 28 12.40 -2.14 14.86
CA PRO A 28 13.30 -3.23 14.50
C PRO A 28 13.97 -2.88 13.16
N PRO A 29 15.25 -3.25 12.96
CA PRO A 29 15.94 -2.96 11.71
C PRO A 29 15.06 -3.49 10.60
N HIS A 30 14.67 -2.59 9.70
CA HIS A 30 13.80 -2.90 8.58
C HIS A 30 14.46 -4.07 7.85
N ARG A 31 13.94 -5.30 8.05
CA ARG A 31 14.44 -6.49 7.37
C ARG A 31 14.19 -6.20 5.90
N GLY A 32 15.23 -5.73 5.21
CA GLY A 32 15.12 -5.22 3.85
C GLY A 32 14.43 -6.29 3.04
N GLY A 33 13.18 -6.00 2.64
CA GLY A 33 12.39 -6.92 1.84
C GLY A 33 13.25 -7.31 0.64
N GLY A 34 13.60 -8.59 0.56
CA GLY A 34 14.63 -9.10 -0.33
C GLY A 34 14.48 -8.53 -1.74
N ARG A 35 15.53 -7.88 -2.23
CA ARG A 35 15.58 -7.36 -3.60
C ARG A 35 15.34 -8.54 -4.54
N ARG A 36 14.15 -8.62 -5.14
CA ARG A 36 13.88 -9.60 -6.18
C ARG A 36 14.88 -9.34 -7.32
N PRO A 37 15.64 -10.35 -7.78
CA PRO A 37 16.59 -10.14 -8.87
C PRO A 37 15.85 -9.59 -10.11
N GLY A 38 16.43 -8.56 -10.73
CA GLY A 38 15.83 -7.87 -11.88
C GLY A 38 14.77 -6.81 -11.56
N LEU A 39 14.34 -6.64 -10.29
CA LEU A 39 13.37 -5.62 -9.91
C LEU A 39 14.03 -4.44 -9.18
N LYS A 40 13.74 -3.22 -9.65
CA LYS A 40 14.08 -1.98 -8.96
C LYS A 40 12.84 -1.43 -8.26
N GLN A 41 12.93 -1.22 -6.95
CA GLN A 41 11.89 -0.52 -6.20
C GLN A 41 12.13 0.99 -6.32
N GLN A 42 11.08 1.74 -6.66
CA GLN A 42 11.12 3.19 -6.76
C GLN A 42 9.95 3.78 -5.97
N THR A 43 10.24 4.77 -5.14
CA THR A 43 9.23 5.55 -4.42
C THR A 43 8.88 6.78 -5.25
N ALA A 44 7.58 7.04 -5.42
CA ALA A 44 7.09 8.25 -6.06
C ALA A 44 6.51 9.20 -5.01
N TYR A 45 6.85 10.48 -5.11
CA TYR A 45 6.19 11.54 -4.35
C TYR A 45 5.08 12.12 -5.21
N LEU A 46 3.85 12.02 -4.73
CA LEU A 46 2.67 12.55 -5.42
C LEU A 46 2.09 13.69 -4.58
N PRO A 47 1.65 14.80 -5.20
CA PRO A 47 0.78 15.74 -4.52
C PRO A 47 -0.46 15.02 -3.99
N GLU A 48 -0.90 15.38 -2.78
CA GLU A 48 -2.07 14.78 -2.13
C GLU A 48 -3.30 14.62 -3.05
N PRO A 49 -3.75 15.65 -3.79
CA PRO A 49 -4.93 15.48 -4.66
C PRO A 49 -4.72 14.46 -5.79
N VAL A 50 -3.48 14.30 -6.28
CA VAL A 50 -3.14 13.32 -7.31
C VAL A 50 -3.17 11.90 -6.74
N TYR A 51 -2.66 11.72 -5.52
CA TYR A 51 -2.71 10.45 -4.81
C TYR A 51 -4.16 10.02 -4.57
N GLU A 52 -5.00 10.91 -4.06
CA GLU A 52 -6.41 10.62 -3.78
C GLU A 52 -7.19 10.26 -5.04
N GLN A 53 -6.97 10.98 -6.14
CA GLN A 53 -7.59 10.66 -7.43
C GLN A 53 -7.15 9.28 -7.95
N LEU A 54 -5.85 8.96 -7.90
CA LEU A 54 -5.33 7.66 -8.32
C LEU A 54 -5.89 6.52 -7.46
N ARG A 55 -6.02 6.77 -6.15
CA ARG A 55 -6.57 5.81 -5.19
C ARG A 55 -8.05 5.54 -5.44
N ALA A 56 -8.85 6.58 -5.65
CA ALA A 56 -10.27 6.45 -5.96
C ALA A 56 -10.48 5.65 -7.26
N LEU A 57 -9.75 6.00 -8.33
CA LEU A 57 -9.84 5.29 -9.61
C LEU A 57 -9.46 3.81 -9.47
N ALA A 58 -8.38 3.50 -8.77
CA ALA A 58 -7.97 2.12 -8.52
C ALA A 58 -9.04 1.32 -7.74
N PHE A 59 -9.71 1.97 -6.79
CA PHE A 59 -10.79 1.35 -6.01
C PHE A 59 -12.01 1.05 -6.88
N GLU A 60 -12.45 2.01 -7.68
CA GLU A 60 -13.60 1.86 -8.59
C GLU A 60 -13.38 0.73 -9.61
N GLU A 61 -12.19 0.67 -10.20
CA GLU A 61 -11.84 -0.36 -11.19
C GLU A 61 -11.43 -1.71 -10.55
N ARG A 62 -11.35 -1.79 -9.21
CA ARG A 62 -10.81 -2.94 -8.47
C ARG A 62 -9.41 -3.37 -8.95
N ARG A 63 -8.58 -2.41 -9.35
CA ARG A 63 -7.18 -2.61 -9.78
C ARG A 63 -6.21 -2.09 -8.72
N LYS A 64 -4.94 -2.49 -8.80
CA LYS A 64 -3.91 -1.89 -7.94
C LYS A 64 -3.49 -0.56 -8.54
N MET A 65 -3.23 0.45 -7.70
CA MET A 65 -2.65 1.74 -8.16
C MET A 65 -1.36 1.53 -8.97
N HIS A 66 -0.58 0.50 -8.63
CA HIS A 66 0.62 0.12 -9.39
C HIS A 66 0.32 -0.18 -10.87
N ASP A 67 -0.80 -0.83 -11.18
CA ASP A 67 -1.15 -1.20 -12.56
C ASP A 67 -1.47 0.05 -13.40
N LEU A 68 -2.14 1.03 -12.79
CA LEU A 68 -2.42 2.33 -13.40
C LEU A 68 -1.13 3.15 -13.61
N LEU A 69 -0.19 3.10 -12.67
CA LEU A 69 1.13 3.72 -12.85
C LEU A 69 1.89 3.09 -14.02
N MET A 70 1.86 1.76 -14.15
CA MET A 70 2.48 1.05 -15.28
C MET A 70 1.83 1.40 -16.61
N GLU A 71 0.51 1.58 -16.64
CA GLU A 71 -0.23 2.06 -17.81
C GLU A 71 0.22 3.48 -18.21
N GLY A 72 0.31 4.39 -17.24
CA GLY A 72 0.84 5.74 -17.47
C GLY A 72 2.26 5.73 -18.04
N LEU A 73 3.15 4.88 -17.51
CA LEU A 73 4.52 4.73 -18.03
C LEU A 73 4.53 4.21 -19.48
N ASN A 74 3.69 3.23 -19.81
CA ASN A 74 3.53 2.75 -21.18
C ASN A 74 3.09 3.87 -22.13
N LEU A 75 2.15 4.73 -21.72
CA LEU A 75 1.73 5.88 -22.53
C LEU A 75 2.88 6.86 -22.76
N VAL A 76 3.70 7.15 -21.75
CA VAL A 76 4.90 8.01 -21.89
C VAL A 76 5.89 7.39 -22.89
N PHE A 77 6.14 6.08 -22.83
CA PHE A 77 7.04 5.40 -23.77
C PHE A 77 6.51 5.45 -25.20
N LYS A 78 5.23 5.14 -25.39
CA LYS A 78 4.56 5.19 -26.70
C LYS A 78 4.65 6.57 -27.33
N GLN A 79 4.36 7.62 -26.57
CA GLN A 79 4.44 9.02 -27.04
C GLN A 79 5.85 9.42 -27.50
N ARG A 80 6.88 8.73 -27.02
CA ARG A 80 8.29 8.99 -27.35
C ARG A 80 8.87 7.99 -28.36
N GLY A 81 8.06 7.10 -28.92
CA GLY A 81 8.53 6.04 -29.83
C GLY A 81 9.45 5.02 -29.17
N LEU A 82 9.36 4.86 -27.84
CA LEU A 82 10.14 3.88 -27.08
C LEU A 82 9.39 2.54 -27.00
N ARG A 83 10.16 1.47 -26.72
CA ARG A 83 9.63 0.13 -26.47
C ARG A 83 8.64 0.13 -25.30
N SER A 84 7.58 -0.67 -25.41
CA SER A 84 6.62 -0.85 -24.31
C SER A 84 7.24 -1.61 -23.14
N ILE A 85 6.61 -1.55 -21.97
CA ILE A 85 7.02 -2.35 -20.81
C ILE A 85 6.95 -3.85 -21.12
N GLU A 86 5.97 -4.31 -21.91
CA GLU A 86 5.88 -5.71 -22.35
C GLU A 86 7.10 -6.10 -23.19
N ASP A 87 7.48 -5.25 -24.16
CA ASP A 87 8.66 -5.50 -24.99
C ASP A 87 9.93 -5.58 -24.15
N LEU A 88 10.06 -4.75 -23.10
CA LEU A 88 11.23 -4.69 -22.24
C LEU A 88 11.31 -5.86 -21.23
N THR A 89 10.16 -6.43 -20.85
CA THR A 89 10.07 -7.49 -19.83
C THR A 89 9.90 -8.88 -20.43
N ARG A 90 9.59 -8.99 -21.74
CA ARG A 90 9.57 -10.26 -22.46
C ARG A 90 10.93 -10.94 -22.33
N LYS A 91 10.95 -12.12 -21.73
CA LYS A 91 12.14 -12.98 -21.68
C LYS A 91 12.58 -13.23 -23.13
N GLN A 92 13.77 -12.75 -23.48
CA GLN A 92 14.41 -13.20 -24.72
C GLN A 92 14.66 -14.70 -24.59
N PRO A 93 14.33 -15.51 -25.62
CA PRO A 93 14.60 -16.95 -25.61
C PRO A 93 16.10 -17.24 -25.50
#